data_AF-A0A821V2Y7-F1
#
_entry.id   AF-A0A821V2Y7-F1
#
_cell.length_a   1.000
_cell.length_b   1.000
_cell.length_c   1.000
_cell.angle_alpha   90.00
_cell.angle_beta   90.00
_cell.angle_gamma   90.00
#
_symmetry.space_group_name_H-M   'P 1'
#
loop_
_entity.id
_entity.type
_entity.pdbx_description
1 polymer ?
#
loop_
_entity_poly.entity_id
_entity_poly.type
_entity_poly.pdbx_seq_one_letter_code
_entity_poly.pdbx_strand_id
1 'polypeptide(L)'
;MSGSDAARFFDTSGCLNLTRPTTGTPIFQSNNRRNERKRPISSSIPIRGQLKIDLYNFDHIDFAESKYVLTSPRSLEACARLNIKPVTLLPKRLADVQDDIGSEKVRLSTLADVRDQMEVDRLANLQRCREEREKIIREEALDNPSSTKVNDPQPSTVSNSSIPRRTYVETKFNPSDSLLHGLDQPTTINSIPTRSHSATAVKFSEHDTNAHLPPRSTSTSRTPIANSILKSSISQWPPTSSYYHADNRDDQYEQRVPSSAHVTDDVRRLNKNLQRMSTSDHGSKQNKNERYVNGLENVKQMIERRITHSTSGNDSDTATFEKKQYEILLGHYDHELKIQKAKENALRTKKEKEIERYELLLHDFLDQSRADERRENEVRRKINKLHHTRQLYETLQAKNYEQQSQDLQRQRAELRHKINRKDQRTKHFIKDKEETTNLSRSLAKSSQDLRELLRETNENFAERAKKAELTSTVLDKKTTMPVNRRHFQSSLRT
;
A
#
# COMPACT_ATOMS: atom_id res chain seq x y z
N MET A 1 -65.32 -41.12 -37.06
CA MET A 1 -66.25 -40.34 -36.22
C MET A 1 -65.37 -39.29 -35.54
N SER A 2 -65.32 -38.06 -36.07
CA SER A 2 -66.19 -36.90 -35.71
C SER A 2 -65.83 -36.30 -34.34
N GLY A 3 -65.50 -35.01 -34.17
CA GLY A 3 -65.31 -33.89 -35.10
C GLY A 3 -64.22 -32.93 -34.55
N SER A 4 -63.59 -32.04 -35.32
CA SER A 4 -64.13 -30.79 -35.91
C SER A 4 -63.97 -29.56 -34.99
N ASP A 5 -63.69 -28.42 -35.62
CA ASP A 5 -63.69 -27.02 -35.13
C ASP A 5 -62.47 -26.55 -34.29
N ALA A 6 -61.65 -25.53 -34.61
CA ALA A 6 -61.58 -24.47 -35.66
C ALA A 6 -61.97 -23.02 -35.27
N ALA A 7 -60.97 -22.26 -34.80
CA ALA A 7 -60.85 -20.79 -34.96
C ALA A 7 -59.33 -20.46 -34.97
N ARG A 8 -58.70 -19.84 -35.99
CA ARG A 8 -58.92 -18.60 -36.78
C ARG A 8 -58.31 -17.34 -36.14
N PHE A 9 -57.35 -16.75 -36.88
CA PHE A 9 -56.98 -15.31 -36.99
C PHE A 9 -56.79 -14.52 -35.68
N PHE A 10 -55.64 -13.87 -35.48
CA PHE A 10 -55.22 -12.76 -36.34
C PHE A 10 -53.77 -12.81 -36.83
N ASP A 11 -53.55 -12.16 -37.97
CA ASP A 11 -52.25 -11.92 -38.59
C ASP A 11 -52.05 -10.39 -38.72
N THR A 12 -50.91 -9.88 -38.25
CA THR A 12 -50.53 -8.47 -38.36
C THR A 12 -49.03 -8.35 -38.59
N SER A 13 -48.66 -8.16 -39.85
CA SER A 13 -47.30 -7.87 -40.29
C SER A 13 -46.82 -6.50 -39.80
N GLY A 14 -45.51 -6.39 -39.55
CA GLY A 14 -44.91 -5.21 -38.89
C GLY A 14 -43.48 -4.90 -39.33
N CYS A 15 -43.17 -5.07 -40.62
CA CYS A 15 -41.83 -4.83 -41.16
C CYS A 15 -41.51 -3.32 -41.25
N LEU A 16 -40.90 -2.74 -40.21
CA LEU A 16 -40.42 -1.36 -40.22
C LEU A 16 -38.92 -1.27 -40.51
N ASN A 17 -38.58 -1.11 -41.79
CA ASN A 17 -37.26 -0.68 -42.23
C ASN A 17 -37.01 0.79 -41.82
N LEU A 18 -36.29 1.02 -40.73
CA LEU A 18 -35.80 2.37 -40.38
C LEU A 18 -34.44 2.64 -41.04
N THR A 19 -34.48 3.03 -42.31
CA THR A 19 -33.36 3.73 -42.96
C THR A 19 -33.04 5.02 -42.21
N ARG A 20 -31.87 5.10 -41.59
CA ARG A 20 -31.44 6.28 -40.83
C ARG A 20 -30.93 7.38 -41.78
N PRO A 21 -31.49 8.60 -41.77
CA PRO A 21 -31.10 9.64 -42.72
C PRO A 21 -29.72 10.21 -42.42
N THR A 22 -28.94 10.48 -43.47
CA THR A 22 -27.66 11.18 -43.43
C THR A 22 -27.87 12.69 -43.33
N THR A 23 -27.87 13.25 -42.11
CA THR A 23 -27.84 14.71 -41.90
C THR A 23 -26.40 15.21 -41.91
N GLY A 24 -26.00 15.87 -43.00
CA GLY A 24 -24.67 16.48 -43.10
C GLY A 24 -24.53 17.73 -42.24
N THR A 25 -23.54 17.74 -41.34
CA THR A 25 -23.10 18.94 -40.60
C THR A 25 -22.14 19.77 -41.48
N PRO A 26 -22.25 21.10 -41.52
CA PRO A 26 -21.52 21.92 -42.48
C PRO A 26 -20.02 22.03 -42.21
N ILE A 27 -19.24 22.17 -43.29
CA ILE A 27 -17.80 22.40 -43.27
C ILE A 27 -17.51 23.79 -42.69
N PHE A 28 -16.97 23.85 -41.47
CA PHE A 28 -16.48 25.11 -40.89
C PHE A 28 -14.97 25.25 -41.14
N GLN A 29 -14.59 26.06 -42.14
CA GLN A 29 -13.18 26.30 -42.50
C GLN A 29 -12.49 27.24 -41.50
N SER A 30 -12.00 26.72 -40.38
CA SER A 30 -11.16 27.46 -39.44
C SER A 30 -9.71 27.57 -39.93
N ASN A 31 -9.42 28.65 -40.67
CA ASN A 31 -8.08 28.98 -41.20
C ASN A 31 -7.05 29.35 -40.11
N ASN A 32 -6.59 28.40 -39.31
CA ASN A 32 -5.50 28.60 -38.34
C ASN A 32 -4.13 28.18 -38.91
N ARG A 33 -3.57 29.04 -39.79
CA ARG A 33 -2.15 29.00 -40.16
C ARG A 33 -1.28 29.52 -39.00
N ARG A 34 -0.06 28.97 -38.89
CA ARG A 34 1.03 29.37 -37.97
C ARG A 34 0.80 29.09 -36.48
N ASN A 35 1.32 27.95 -36.01
CA ASN A 35 2.50 27.98 -35.14
C ASN A 35 3.12 26.58 -34.97
N GLU A 36 3.96 26.18 -35.94
CA GLU A 36 4.78 24.97 -35.84
C GLU A 36 5.97 25.17 -34.88
N ARG A 37 5.66 25.32 -33.58
CA ARG A 37 6.68 25.09 -32.54
C ARG A 37 6.83 23.58 -32.37
N LYS A 38 7.87 23.04 -33.00
CA LYS A 38 8.31 21.64 -32.96
C LYS A 38 8.08 21.05 -31.57
N ARG A 39 7.05 20.20 -31.42
CA ARG A 39 6.98 19.28 -30.27
C ARG A 39 8.15 18.32 -30.42
N PRO A 40 8.95 18.06 -29.36
CA PRO A 40 9.92 16.98 -29.43
C PRO A 40 9.16 15.68 -29.67
N ILE A 41 9.43 15.01 -30.79
CA ILE A 41 9.00 13.62 -31.00
C ILE A 41 9.66 12.82 -29.88
N SER A 42 8.86 12.11 -29.07
CA SER A 42 9.39 11.32 -27.96
C SER A 42 10.29 10.22 -28.50
N SER A 43 11.61 10.46 -28.47
CA SER A 43 12.64 9.61 -29.05
C SER A 43 12.94 8.43 -28.14
N SER A 44 11.94 7.58 -27.92
CA SER A 44 11.99 6.39 -27.08
C SER A 44 11.31 5.18 -27.72
N ILE A 45 11.22 5.13 -29.05
CA ILE A 45 11.01 3.87 -29.78
C ILE A 45 12.29 3.03 -29.62
N PRO A 46 12.27 1.86 -28.97
CA PRO A 46 13.48 1.08 -28.74
C PRO A 46 14.04 0.54 -30.07
N ILE A 47 15.25 0.95 -30.44
CA ILE A 47 15.92 0.56 -31.69
C ILE A 47 16.32 -0.92 -31.64
N ARG A 48 15.39 -1.84 -31.98
CA ARG A 48 15.59 -3.30 -32.10
C ARG A 48 16.39 -3.99 -30.98
N GLY A 49 16.53 -3.36 -29.81
CA GLY A 49 16.97 -3.97 -28.57
C GLY A 49 15.77 -4.67 -27.94
N GLN A 50 15.93 -5.95 -27.60
CA GLN A 50 14.84 -6.87 -27.22
C GLN A 50 13.79 -6.21 -26.32
N LEU A 51 12.55 -6.10 -26.83
CA LEU A 51 11.39 -5.64 -26.05
C LEU A 51 11.18 -6.61 -24.89
N LYS A 52 11.60 -6.19 -23.69
CA LYS A 52 11.63 -7.03 -22.49
C LYS A 52 10.26 -7.02 -21.81
N ILE A 53 9.46 -8.01 -22.15
CA ILE A 53 8.13 -8.26 -21.59
C ILE A 53 8.29 -9.09 -20.32
N ASP A 54 7.60 -8.66 -19.28
CA ASP A 54 7.90 -8.91 -17.89
C ASP A 54 6.60 -8.78 -17.05
N LEU A 55 6.56 -9.38 -15.85
CA LEU A 55 5.34 -9.47 -15.04
C LEU A 55 4.77 -8.10 -14.60
N TYR A 56 5.51 -7.01 -14.76
CA TYR A 56 5.04 -5.65 -14.47
C TYR A 56 4.54 -4.89 -15.71
N ASN A 57 5.00 -5.24 -16.92
CA ASN A 57 4.69 -4.48 -18.14
C ASN A 57 3.91 -5.25 -19.22
N PHE A 58 3.66 -6.56 -19.07
CA PHE A 58 2.99 -7.36 -20.10
C PHE A 58 1.54 -6.94 -20.42
N ASP A 59 0.82 -6.32 -19.49
CA ASP A 59 -0.52 -5.73 -19.72
C ASP A 59 -0.45 -4.34 -20.44
N HIS A 60 0.74 -3.83 -20.81
CA HIS A 60 0.89 -2.52 -21.46
C HIS A 60 0.53 -2.54 -22.96
N ILE A 61 -0.11 -1.47 -23.44
CA ILE A 61 -0.69 -1.39 -24.80
C ILE A 61 0.35 -1.64 -25.90
N ASP A 62 1.60 -1.18 -25.70
CA ASP A 62 2.72 -1.38 -26.64
C ASP A 62 3.06 -2.86 -26.93
N PHE A 63 2.59 -3.78 -26.09
CA PHE A 63 2.80 -5.23 -26.25
C PHE A 63 1.53 -5.99 -26.65
N ALA A 64 0.40 -5.31 -26.90
CA ALA A 64 -0.87 -5.95 -27.27
C ALA A 64 -0.81 -6.75 -28.59
N GLU A 65 0.14 -6.44 -29.47
CA GLU A 65 0.42 -7.17 -30.73
C GLU A 65 1.65 -8.12 -30.62
N SER A 66 2.21 -8.29 -29.42
CA SER A 66 3.38 -9.15 -29.19
C SER A 66 3.04 -10.63 -29.39
N LYS A 67 3.89 -11.34 -30.17
CA LYS A 67 3.84 -12.80 -30.30
C LYS A 67 4.38 -13.56 -29.08
N TYR A 68 4.97 -12.85 -28.11
CA TYR A 68 5.61 -13.44 -26.92
C TYR A 68 5.01 -12.86 -25.64
N VAL A 69 4.62 -13.75 -24.72
CA VAL A 69 3.91 -13.41 -23.47
C VAL A 69 4.84 -12.87 -22.39
N LEU A 70 6.05 -13.43 -22.27
CA LEU A 70 7.11 -12.99 -21.37
C LEU A 70 8.46 -13.25 -22.07
N THR A 71 9.39 -12.31 -21.97
CA THR A 71 10.77 -12.45 -22.51
C THR A 71 11.86 -12.16 -21.48
N SER A 72 11.49 -11.70 -20.27
CA SER A 72 12.39 -11.55 -19.12
C SER A 72 12.70 -12.92 -18.47
N PRO A 73 13.99 -13.36 -18.38
CA PRO A 73 14.34 -14.67 -17.82
C PRO A 73 13.81 -14.90 -16.39
N ARG A 74 14.02 -13.96 -15.47
CA ARG A 74 13.51 -14.03 -14.08
C ARG A 74 11.98 -14.17 -14.00
N SER A 75 11.26 -13.61 -14.98
CA SER A 75 9.79 -13.72 -15.05
C SER A 75 9.34 -15.09 -15.53
N LEU A 76 10.08 -15.71 -16.47
CA LEU A 76 9.86 -17.09 -16.90
C LEU A 76 10.22 -18.08 -15.79
N GLU A 77 11.32 -17.84 -15.06
CA GLU A 77 11.71 -18.65 -13.91
C GLU A 77 10.68 -18.59 -12.78
N ALA A 78 10.19 -17.40 -12.41
CA ALA A 78 9.13 -17.26 -11.40
C ALA A 78 7.86 -18.05 -11.76
N CYS A 79 7.47 -18.03 -13.04
CA CYS A 79 6.35 -18.85 -13.53
C CYS A 79 6.67 -20.35 -13.42
N ALA A 80 7.89 -20.77 -13.78
CA ALA A 80 8.32 -22.17 -13.71
C ALA A 80 8.38 -22.70 -12.26
N ARG A 81 8.96 -21.94 -11.32
CA ARG A 81 8.99 -22.27 -9.87
C ARG A 81 7.60 -22.52 -9.29
N LEU A 82 6.59 -21.81 -9.78
CA LEU A 82 5.19 -21.93 -9.36
C LEU A 82 4.36 -22.89 -10.21
N ASN A 83 4.94 -23.55 -11.22
CA ASN A 83 4.25 -24.37 -12.23
C ASN A 83 3.12 -23.63 -13.00
N ILE A 84 3.19 -22.30 -13.07
CA ILE A 84 2.22 -21.45 -13.78
C ILE A 84 2.65 -21.33 -15.25
N LYS A 85 1.72 -21.57 -16.18
CA LYS A 85 1.98 -21.38 -17.62
C LYS A 85 1.89 -19.89 -17.95
N PRO A 86 2.90 -19.25 -18.58
CA PRO A 86 2.84 -17.82 -18.90
C PRO A 86 1.57 -17.39 -19.66
N VAL A 87 1.08 -18.25 -20.58
CA VAL A 87 -0.13 -18.00 -21.36
C VAL A 87 -1.39 -17.83 -20.50
N THR A 88 -1.47 -18.46 -19.31
CA THR A 88 -2.63 -18.32 -18.40
C THR A 88 -2.56 -17.05 -17.54
N LEU A 89 -1.57 -16.17 -17.74
CA LEU A 89 -1.52 -14.83 -17.14
C LEU A 89 -2.11 -13.74 -18.06
N LEU A 90 -2.42 -14.06 -19.32
CA LEU A 90 -3.06 -13.13 -20.26
C LEU A 90 -4.56 -12.97 -19.98
N PRO A 91 -5.13 -11.75 -20.11
CA PRO A 91 -6.57 -11.55 -20.08
C PRO A 91 -7.26 -12.32 -21.23
N LYS A 92 -8.26 -13.15 -20.92
CA LYS A 92 -9.08 -13.86 -21.92
C LYS A 92 -10.34 -13.07 -22.28
N ARG A 93 -10.73 -13.13 -23.56
CA ARG A 93 -12.00 -12.60 -24.08
C ARG A 93 -13.11 -13.64 -23.90
N LEU A 94 -14.36 -13.20 -23.96
CA LEU A 94 -15.52 -14.10 -23.83
C LEU A 94 -15.58 -15.16 -24.94
N ALA A 95 -15.06 -14.88 -26.13
CA ALA A 95 -14.93 -15.85 -27.22
C ALA A 95 -13.96 -16.98 -26.82
N ASP A 96 -12.75 -16.63 -26.39
CA ASP A 96 -11.73 -17.58 -25.95
C ASP A 96 -12.24 -18.51 -24.82
N VAL A 97 -13.05 -17.97 -23.90
CA VAL A 97 -13.70 -18.73 -22.81
C VAL A 97 -14.83 -19.63 -23.34
N GLN A 98 -15.57 -19.20 -24.36
CA GLN A 98 -16.58 -20.04 -25.02
C GLN A 98 -15.94 -21.21 -25.76
N ASP A 99 -14.79 -20.98 -26.41
CA ASP A 99 -14.01 -21.99 -27.11
C ASP A 99 -13.37 -23.00 -26.12
N ASP A 100 -12.80 -22.54 -24.99
CA ASP A 100 -12.28 -23.40 -23.91
C ASP A 100 -13.35 -24.37 -23.37
N ILE A 101 -14.61 -23.93 -23.31
CA ILE A 101 -15.75 -24.69 -22.77
C ILE A 101 -16.39 -25.59 -23.87
N GLY A 102 -16.04 -25.37 -25.14
CA GLY A 102 -16.45 -26.21 -26.28
C GLY A 102 -17.97 -26.32 -26.50
N SER A 103 -18.75 -25.42 -25.93
CA SER A 103 -20.20 -25.58 -25.77
C SER A 103 -20.98 -24.33 -26.18
N GLU A 104 -21.30 -24.25 -27.48
CA GLU A 104 -22.07 -23.16 -28.13
C GLU A 104 -23.42 -22.83 -27.45
N LYS A 105 -23.96 -23.75 -26.64
CA LYS A 105 -25.28 -23.64 -25.98
C LYS A 105 -25.23 -23.09 -24.54
N VAL A 106 -24.06 -22.69 -24.04
CA VAL A 106 -23.94 -22.08 -22.69
C VAL A 106 -24.49 -20.66 -22.71
N ARG A 107 -25.21 -20.27 -21.66
CA ARG A 107 -25.79 -18.92 -21.56
C ARG A 107 -24.68 -17.88 -21.38
N LEU A 108 -24.79 -16.75 -22.09
CA LEU A 108 -23.81 -15.66 -22.05
C LEU A 108 -23.54 -15.12 -20.63
N SER A 109 -24.54 -15.14 -19.74
CA SER A 109 -24.35 -14.82 -18.32
C SER A 109 -23.35 -15.76 -17.66
N THR A 110 -23.49 -17.07 -17.86
CA THR A 110 -22.61 -18.09 -17.29
C THR A 110 -21.20 -18.05 -17.90
N LEU A 111 -21.06 -17.64 -19.16
CA LEU A 111 -19.75 -17.36 -19.76
C LEU A 111 -19.07 -16.14 -19.12
N ALA A 112 -19.85 -15.11 -18.75
CA ALA A 112 -19.32 -13.96 -18.00
C ALA A 112 -18.94 -14.34 -16.56
N ASP A 113 -19.79 -15.10 -15.85
CA ASP A 113 -19.50 -15.61 -14.50
C ASP A 113 -18.19 -16.41 -14.47
N VAL A 114 -17.97 -17.29 -15.46
CA VAL A 114 -16.74 -18.09 -15.58
C VAL A 114 -15.53 -17.22 -15.95
N ARG A 115 -15.66 -16.28 -16.91
CA ARG A 115 -14.58 -15.33 -17.23
C ARG A 115 -14.15 -14.54 -16.00
N ASP A 116 -15.09 -14.07 -15.20
CA ASP A 116 -14.79 -13.19 -14.06
C ASP A 116 -14.12 -13.96 -12.93
N GLN A 117 -14.48 -15.24 -12.72
CA GLN A 117 -13.71 -16.14 -11.86
C GLN A 117 -12.29 -16.39 -12.42
N MET A 118 -12.15 -16.63 -13.73
CA MET A 118 -10.84 -16.81 -14.37
C MET A 118 -9.95 -15.56 -14.28
N GLU A 119 -10.52 -14.35 -14.29
CA GLU A 119 -9.77 -13.10 -14.10
C GLU A 119 -9.31 -12.93 -12.64
N VAL A 120 -10.14 -13.30 -11.66
CA VAL A 120 -9.71 -13.36 -10.24
C VAL A 120 -8.54 -14.33 -10.06
N ASP A 121 -8.62 -15.52 -10.68
CA ASP A 121 -7.55 -16.52 -10.62
C ASP A 121 -6.30 -16.08 -11.41
N ARG A 122 -6.45 -15.36 -12.53
CA ARG A 122 -5.36 -14.74 -13.31
C ARG A 122 -4.60 -13.74 -12.45
N LEU A 123 -5.31 -12.81 -11.80
CA LEU A 123 -4.72 -11.76 -10.96
C LEU A 123 -4.02 -12.36 -9.73
N ALA A 124 -4.62 -13.38 -9.09
CA ALA A 124 -3.99 -14.09 -7.97
C ALA A 124 -2.69 -14.81 -8.37
N ASN A 125 -2.68 -15.48 -9.52
CA ASN A 125 -1.48 -16.15 -10.05
C ASN A 125 -0.41 -15.15 -10.49
N LEU A 126 -0.80 -14.05 -11.14
CA LEU A 126 0.09 -12.97 -11.54
C LEU A 126 0.82 -12.34 -10.33
N GLN A 127 0.09 -12.10 -9.23
CA GLN A 127 0.66 -11.55 -8.01
C GLN A 127 1.70 -12.51 -7.39
N ARG A 128 1.42 -13.82 -7.33
CA ARG A 128 2.38 -14.83 -6.86
C ARG A 128 3.65 -14.86 -7.73
N CYS A 129 3.51 -14.79 -9.06
CA CYS A 129 4.65 -14.73 -9.96
C CYS A 129 5.51 -13.46 -9.73
N ARG A 130 4.89 -12.31 -9.44
CA ARG A 130 5.62 -11.09 -9.06
C ARG A 130 6.41 -11.28 -7.76
N GLU A 131 5.80 -11.91 -6.76
CA GLU A 131 6.43 -12.17 -5.46
C GLU A 131 7.63 -13.14 -5.54
N GLU A 132 7.53 -14.24 -6.32
CA GLU A 132 8.69 -15.10 -6.60
C GLU A 132 9.74 -14.42 -7.48
N ARG A 133 9.38 -13.54 -8.42
CA ARG A 133 10.37 -12.73 -9.17
C ARG A 133 11.19 -11.82 -8.24
N GLU A 134 10.55 -11.16 -7.28
CA GLU A 134 11.26 -10.34 -6.28
C GLU A 134 12.02 -11.19 -5.25
N LYS A 135 11.71 -12.48 -5.11
CA LYS A 135 12.50 -13.43 -4.32
C LYS A 135 13.74 -13.90 -5.08
N ILE A 136 13.62 -14.28 -6.36
CA ILE A 136 14.75 -14.57 -7.26
C ILE A 136 15.75 -13.41 -7.26
N ILE A 137 15.28 -12.16 -7.36
CA ILE A 137 16.15 -10.97 -7.34
C ILE A 137 16.91 -10.82 -6.01
N ARG A 138 16.31 -11.22 -4.88
CA ARG A 138 16.98 -11.21 -3.57
C ARG A 138 17.96 -12.37 -3.40
N GLU A 139 17.62 -13.55 -3.91
CA GLU A 139 18.52 -14.72 -3.95
C GLU A 139 19.77 -14.41 -4.79
N GLU A 140 19.61 -13.95 -6.03
CA GLU A 140 20.72 -13.52 -6.90
C GLU A 140 21.62 -12.45 -6.26
N ALA A 141 21.04 -11.50 -5.52
CA ALA A 141 21.78 -10.42 -4.85
C ALA A 141 22.55 -10.88 -3.61
N LEU A 142 22.14 -11.98 -2.97
CA LEU A 142 22.87 -12.61 -1.87
C LEU A 142 24.00 -13.52 -2.37
N ASP A 143 23.80 -14.21 -3.49
CA ASP A 143 24.78 -15.13 -4.09
C ASP A 143 25.88 -14.40 -4.88
N ASN A 144 25.61 -13.20 -5.44
CA ASN A 144 26.59 -12.39 -6.18
C ASN A 144 26.81 -10.97 -5.60
N PRO A 145 27.26 -10.84 -4.33
CA PRO A 145 27.47 -9.54 -3.67
C PRO A 145 28.61 -8.71 -4.28
N SER A 146 29.43 -9.29 -5.15
CA SER A 146 30.50 -8.64 -5.90
C SER A 146 30.01 -7.87 -7.13
N SER A 147 28.80 -8.11 -7.62
CA SER A 147 28.28 -7.53 -8.87
C SER A 147 27.71 -6.12 -8.71
N THR A 148 27.32 -5.72 -7.49
CA THR A 148 26.59 -4.47 -7.18
C THR A 148 27.46 -3.21 -7.14
N LYS A 149 28.54 -3.17 -7.94
CA LYS A 149 29.43 -1.99 -8.11
C LYS A 149 29.60 -1.63 -9.59
N VAL A 150 28.49 -1.34 -10.26
CA VAL A 150 28.47 -0.88 -11.66
C VAL A 150 27.61 0.38 -11.78
N ASN A 151 28.20 1.45 -12.31
CA ASN A 151 27.57 2.69 -12.77
C ASN A 151 26.89 3.59 -11.71
N ASP A 152 27.68 4.06 -10.75
CA ASP A 152 27.54 5.44 -10.24
C ASP A 152 28.69 6.27 -10.86
N PRO A 153 28.45 7.41 -11.54
CA PRO A 153 29.48 8.09 -12.33
C PRO A 153 30.42 8.92 -11.44
N GLN A 154 31.43 8.25 -10.85
CA GLN A 154 32.46 8.93 -10.06
C GLN A 154 33.26 9.93 -10.93
N PRO A 155 33.40 11.21 -10.52
CA PRO A 155 34.14 12.20 -11.29
C PRO A 155 35.64 11.89 -11.35
N SER A 156 36.23 12.13 -12.52
CA SER A 156 37.62 11.81 -12.84
C SER A 156 38.64 12.73 -12.13
N THR A 157 39.05 12.36 -10.91
CA THR A 157 40.20 12.99 -10.24
C THR A 157 41.52 12.47 -10.82
N VAL A 158 42.05 13.18 -11.81
CA VAL A 158 43.41 12.98 -12.33
C VAL A 158 44.45 13.10 -11.22
N SER A 159 45.36 12.12 -11.13
CA SER A 159 46.47 12.09 -10.16
C SER A 159 47.77 11.67 -10.86
N ASN A 160 48.46 12.64 -11.45
CA ASN A 160 49.82 12.48 -11.99
C ASN A 160 50.87 12.91 -10.94
N SER A 161 52.11 12.41 -11.10
CA SER A 161 53.32 12.69 -10.27
C SER A 161 53.20 12.30 -8.78
N SER A 162 54.01 11.37 -8.22
CA SER A 162 55.48 11.37 -8.02
C SER A 162 55.95 12.46 -7.01
N ILE A 163 56.93 12.26 -6.11
CA ILE A 163 58.10 11.36 -6.12
C ILE A 163 58.25 10.53 -4.77
N PRO A 164 59.40 10.26 -4.09
CA PRO A 164 59.74 8.87 -3.70
C PRO A 164 59.81 8.53 -2.19
N ARG A 165 60.07 7.23 -1.92
CA ARG A 165 60.49 6.67 -0.62
C ARG A 165 61.82 7.28 -0.10
N ARG A 166 61.86 7.62 1.20
CA ARG A 166 63.02 7.47 2.12
C ARG A 166 62.47 7.21 3.54
N THR A 167 62.61 6.01 4.07
CA THR A 167 63.68 5.53 5.00
C THR A 167 63.70 6.21 6.38
N TYR A 168 63.46 5.39 7.43
CA TYR A 168 63.94 5.46 8.82
C TYR A 168 64.16 6.83 9.50
N VAL A 169 63.52 7.04 10.66
CA VAL A 169 64.19 6.93 11.98
C VAL A 169 63.20 6.32 12.98
N GLU A 170 63.70 5.47 13.89
CA GLU A 170 62.99 5.00 15.08
C GLU A 170 63.42 5.83 16.30
N THR A 171 62.48 6.44 17.02
CA THR A 171 62.74 7.01 18.36
C THR A 171 61.59 6.71 19.31
N LYS A 172 61.82 5.75 20.23
CA LYS A 172 60.99 5.56 21.42
C LYS A 172 61.41 6.60 22.46
N PHE A 173 60.48 7.38 23.02
CA PHE A 173 60.64 8.00 24.34
C PHE A 173 59.29 8.24 25.02
N ASN A 174 59.28 8.08 26.34
CA ASN A 174 58.12 8.03 27.24
C ASN A 174 58.69 8.08 28.70
N PRO A 175 57.96 8.46 29.76
CA PRO A 175 56.67 9.16 29.88
C PRO A 175 56.86 10.48 30.71
N SER A 176 55.91 10.80 31.63
CA SER A 176 55.91 11.88 32.64
C SER A 176 55.69 13.30 32.11
N ASP A 177 54.88 14.18 32.72
CA ASP A 177 53.94 14.11 33.87
C ASP A 177 52.98 15.35 33.80
N SER A 178 52.05 15.75 34.70
CA SER A 178 51.65 15.32 36.06
C SER A 178 50.25 15.84 36.47
N LEU A 179 49.51 15.07 37.29
CA LEU A 179 48.50 15.49 38.31
C LEU A 179 47.23 16.28 37.82
N LEU A 180 46.12 16.51 38.57
CA LEU A 180 45.65 16.14 39.92
C LEU A 180 44.08 16.10 39.96
N HIS A 181 43.50 15.76 41.13
CA HIS A 181 42.06 15.62 41.48
C HIS A 181 41.32 14.37 40.91
N GLY A 182 40.59 13.56 41.69
CA GLY A 182 40.62 13.34 43.15
C GLY A 182 39.25 13.31 43.88
N LEU A 183 38.72 12.09 44.08
CA LEU A 183 37.75 11.68 45.14
C LEU A 183 36.34 12.35 45.11
N ASP A 184 35.23 11.75 45.59
CA ASP A 184 35.01 10.68 46.60
C ASP A 184 34.07 9.53 46.15
N GLN A 185 33.81 8.57 47.06
CA GLN A 185 32.94 7.39 46.93
C GLN A 185 31.60 7.59 47.73
N PRO A 186 30.81 6.59 48.21
CA PRO A 186 30.70 5.13 47.91
C PRO A 186 29.25 4.55 47.82
N THR A 187 29.13 3.28 47.37
CA THR A 187 28.00 2.31 47.61
C THR A 187 26.61 2.66 47.04
N THR A 188 25.71 1.73 46.66
CA THR A 188 25.41 0.38 47.18
C THR A 188 25.01 -0.70 46.13
N ILE A 189 25.50 -1.92 46.34
CA ILE A 189 24.77 -3.21 46.45
C ILE A 189 23.46 -3.39 45.61
N ASN A 190 23.45 -4.31 44.64
CA ASN A 190 22.57 -5.51 44.67
C ASN A 190 22.78 -6.57 43.55
N SER A 191 23.10 -7.79 43.98
CA SER A 191 22.44 -9.07 43.64
C SER A 191 22.27 -9.55 42.18
N ILE A 192 23.14 -10.50 41.80
CA ILE A 192 22.91 -11.54 40.78
C ILE A 192 21.98 -12.63 41.36
N PRO A 193 21.16 -13.32 40.54
CA PRO A 193 21.05 -14.77 40.69
C PRO A 193 21.21 -15.52 39.36
N THR A 194 22.24 -16.37 39.29
CA THR A 194 22.42 -17.35 38.22
C THR A 194 21.44 -18.51 38.39
N ARG A 195 20.77 -18.94 37.31
CA ARG A 195 19.99 -20.19 37.29
C ARG A 195 20.42 -21.09 36.14
N SER A 196 21.32 -22.01 36.43
CA SER A 196 21.51 -23.22 35.62
C SER A 196 20.28 -24.12 35.73
N HIS A 197 20.06 -25.00 34.74
CA HIS A 197 19.74 -26.42 34.99
C HIS A 197 19.73 -27.23 33.67
N SER A 198 20.46 -28.35 33.70
CA SER A 198 20.27 -29.59 32.91
C SER A 198 19.83 -29.51 31.44
N ALA A 199 20.76 -29.86 30.55
CA ALA A 199 20.41 -30.56 29.32
C ALA A 199 20.14 -32.05 29.61
N THR A 200 19.23 -32.68 28.86
CA THR A 200 19.07 -34.14 28.79
C THR A 200 19.02 -34.57 27.33
N ALA A 201 20.08 -35.22 26.86
CA ALA A 201 20.12 -35.83 25.54
C ALA A 201 19.56 -37.25 25.61
N VAL A 202 18.68 -37.61 24.68
CA VAL A 202 18.19 -38.99 24.49
C VAL A 202 18.55 -39.42 23.08
N LYS A 203 19.39 -40.46 22.99
CA LYS A 203 19.60 -41.28 21.79
C LYS A 203 18.77 -42.58 21.92
N PHE A 204 18.91 -43.49 20.94
CA PHE A 204 18.13 -44.71 20.70
C PHE A 204 16.77 -44.44 20.04
N SER A 205 16.33 -45.23 19.04
CA SER A 205 17.04 -46.29 18.31
C SER A 205 16.60 -46.35 16.85
N GLU A 206 17.49 -46.77 15.97
CA GLU A 206 17.10 -47.39 14.69
C GLU A 206 16.44 -48.74 14.97
N HIS A 207 15.51 -49.15 14.09
CA HIS A 207 15.20 -50.56 13.84
C HIS A 207 14.49 -50.70 12.49
N ASP A 208 15.20 -51.26 11.50
CA ASP A 208 14.59 -51.82 10.29
C ASP A 208 13.72 -53.04 10.63
N THR A 209 12.63 -53.26 9.89
CA THR A 209 12.19 -54.62 9.54
C THR A 209 11.22 -54.66 8.35
N ASN A 210 11.72 -55.23 7.25
CA ASN A 210 11.03 -56.02 6.22
C ASN A 210 9.51 -55.88 6.00
N ALA A 211 9.18 -55.25 4.88
CA ALA A 211 8.27 -55.73 3.83
C ALA A 211 7.33 -56.95 4.09
N HIS A 212 6.03 -56.76 3.82
CA HIS A 212 5.19 -57.79 3.18
C HIS A 212 4.00 -57.20 2.40
N LEU A 213 3.85 -57.63 1.14
CA LEU A 213 2.59 -57.69 0.36
C LEU A 213 2.11 -59.16 0.36
N PRO A 214 0.91 -59.58 -0.13
CA PRO A 214 -0.12 -58.90 -0.94
C PRO A 214 -1.54 -59.20 -0.34
N PRO A 215 -2.67 -59.46 -1.06
CA PRO A 215 -3.09 -59.14 -2.42
C PRO A 215 -4.49 -58.45 -2.56
N ARG A 216 -4.81 -58.13 -3.81
CA ARG A 216 -6.02 -57.52 -4.41
C ARG A 216 -7.28 -58.43 -4.40
N SER A 217 -8.44 -57.86 -4.03
CA SER A 217 -9.82 -58.24 -4.44
C SER A 217 -10.76 -57.03 -4.22
N THR A 218 -11.35 -56.35 -5.22
CA THR A 218 -12.56 -56.68 -6.01
C THR A 218 -13.87 -56.93 -5.23
N SER A 219 -14.70 -55.89 -5.02
CA SER A 219 -16.15 -55.97 -5.32
C SER A 219 -16.88 -54.61 -5.25
N THR A 220 -17.90 -54.50 -6.10
CA THR A 220 -18.89 -53.43 -6.31
C THR A 220 -19.61 -52.90 -5.06
N SER A 221 -19.79 -51.58 -4.96
CA SER A 221 -20.93 -50.94 -4.28
C SER A 221 -21.34 -49.65 -5.03
N ARG A 222 -22.48 -49.03 -4.67
CA ARG A 222 -23.26 -48.13 -5.54
C ARG A 222 -23.96 -47.02 -4.73
N THR A 223 -24.27 -45.90 -5.38
CA THR A 223 -25.06 -44.74 -4.88
C THR A 223 -24.30 -43.78 -3.91
N PRO A 224 -24.84 -42.61 -3.49
CA PRO A 224 -24.38 -41.34 -4.08
C PRO A 224 -24.14 -40.18 -3.06
N ILE A 225 -23.98 -38.95 -3.58
CA ILE A 225 -24.05 -37.64 -2.88
C ILE A 225 -22.86 -37.30 -1.96
N ALA A 226 -22.10 -36.26 -2.33
CA ALA A 226 -21.80 -35.10 -1.46
C ALA A 226 -20.92 -34.05 -2.17
N ASN A 227 -21.41 -32.81 -2.30
CA ASN A 227 -20.55 -31.66 -2.66
C ASN A 227 -19.92 -31.07 -1.38
N SER A 228 -18.77 -31.59 -0.96
CA SER A 228 -18.02 -31.05 0.18
C SER A 228 -17.09 -29.90 -0.23
N ILE A 229 -17.66 -28.72 -0.49
CA ILE A 229 -16.89 -27.49 -0.71
C ILE A 229 -16.19 -27.09 0.59
N LEU A 230 -14.91 -27.44 0.72
CA LEU A 230 -14.06 -27.00 1.83
C LEU A 230 -13.77 -25.50 1.71
N LYS A 231 -14.59 -24.68 2.38
CA LYS A 231 -14.34 -23.25 2.59
C LYS A 231 -13.17 -23.06 3.57
N SER A 232 -11.93 -23.19 3.08
CA SER A 232 -10.75 -22.79 3.83
C SER A 232 -10.66 -21.26 3.88
N SER A 233 -10.84 -20.67 5.07
CA SER A 233 -10.83 -19.23 5.29
C SER A 233 -9.44 -18.61 5.09
N ILE A 234 -9.12 -18.21 3.86
CA ILE A 234 -7.92 -17.40 3.57
C ILE A 234 -8.19 -15.95 3.99
N SER A 235 -7.50 -15.49 5.04
CA SER A 235 -7.54 -14.09 5.49
C SER A 235 -6.73 -13.23 4.51
N GLN A 236 -7.42 -12.39 3.75
CA GLN A 236 -6.77 -11.39 2.90
C GLN A 236 -6.54 -10.09 3.69
N TRP A 237 -5.28 -9.61 3.68
CA TRP A 237 -4.91 -8.23 3.97
C TRP A 237 -4.33 -7.63 2.67
N PRO A 238 -4.70 -6.40 2.28
CA PRO A 238 -4.19 -5.80 1.05
C PRO A 238 -2.81 -5.14 1.27
N PRO A 239 -1.83 -5.36 0.38
CA PRO A 239 -0.61 -4.56 0.36
C PRO A 239 -0.86 -3.23 -0.35
N THR A 240 -0.90 -2.13 0.40
CA THR A 240 -0.92 -0.78 -0.18
C THR A 240 0.48 -0.37 -0.63
N SER A 241 0.68 -0.12 -1.91
CA SER A 241 1.71 0.82 -2.36
C SER A 241 1.31 1.49 -3.67
N SER A 242 1.19 2.81 -3.63
CA SER A 242 1.05 3.71 -4.76
C SER A 242 1.97 4.89 -4.52
N TYR A 243 2.66 5.36 -5.55
CA TYR A 243 3.44 6.59 -5.46
C TYR A 243 3.18 7.47 -6.69
N TYR A 244 2.13 8.28 -6.55
CA TYR A 244 1.86 9.56 -7.20
C TYR A 244 2.21 9.73 -8.69
N HIS A 245 1.17 9.94 -9.49
CA HIS A 245 1.01 11.27 -10.07
C HIS A 245 -0.14 11.98 -9.34
N ALA A 246 0.04 13.26 -9.03
CA ALA A 246 -0.95 14.08 -8.36
C ALA A 246 -1.51 15.12 -9.36
N ASP A 247 -2.82 15.03 -9.62
CA ASP A 247 -3.61 16.11 -10.21
C ASP A 247 -4.75 16.43 -9.23
N ASN A 248 -4.80 17.67 -8.76
CA ASN A 248 -5.77 18.07 -7.73
C ASN A 248 -7.15 18.29 -8.35
N ARG A 249 -8.07 17.35 -8.09
CA ARG A 249 -9.52 17.59 -8.15
C ARG A 249 -10.18 17.04 -6.89
N ASP A 250 -10.91 17.91 -6.20
CA ASP A 250 -11.73 17.58 -5.02
C ASP A 250 -13.00 16.82 -5.41
N ASP A 251 -12.86 15.60 -5.92
CA ASP A 251 -13.99 14.69 -6.11
C ASP A 251 -14.39 14.09 -4.75
N GLN A 252 -15.49 14.59 -4.18
CA GLN A 252 -16.08 14.12 -2.92
C GLN A 252 -16.69 12.71 -3.06
N TYR A 253 -15.84 11.69 -3.17
CA TYR A 253 -16.24 10.30 -2.95
C TYR A 253 -16.45 10.04 -1.46
N GLU A 254 -17.54 10.58 -0.91
CA GLU A 254 -18.17 10.00 0.26
C GLU A 254 -18.42 8.52 -0.02
N GLN A 255 -17.70 7.63 0.67
CA GLN A 255 -18.10 6.24 0.74
C GLN A 255 -19.46 6.19 1.44
N ARG A 256 -20.53 6.07 0.66
CA ARG A 256 -21.86 5.71 1.13
C ARG A 256 -21.86 4.26 1.61
N VAL A 257 -21.20 4.03 2.74
CA VAL A 257 -21.49 2.89 3.61
C VAL A 257 -23.00 2.91 3.85
N PRO A 258 -23.74 1.80 3.67
CA PRO A 258 -25.19 1.79 3.86
C PRO A 258 -25.52 2.29 5.26
N SER A 259 -26.11 3.49 5.34
CA SER A 259 -26.33 4.15 6.63
C SER A 259 -27.25 3.30 7.50
N SER A 260 -26.91 3.19 8.78
CA SER A 260 -27.67 2.47 9.83
C SER A 260 -29.17 2.78 9.81
N ALA A 261 -29.54 3.99 9.34
CA ALA A 261 -30.92 4.39 9.06
C ALA A 261 -31.74 3.33 8.28
N HIS A 262 -31.17 2.66 7.27
CA HIS A 262 -31.91 1.66 6.47
C HIS A 262 -32.39 0.47 7.30
N VAL A 263 -31.58 -0.04 8.22
CA VAL A 263 -31.99 -1.14 9.12
C VAL A 263 -33.17 -0.71 9.99
N THR A 264 -33.19 0.56 10.45
CA THR A 264 -34.31 1.08 11.24
C THR A 264 -35.61 1.17 10.44
N ASP A 265 -35.54 1.43 9.13
CA ASP A 265 -36.72 1.48 8.26
C ASP A 265 -37.26 0.08 7.89
N ASP A 266 -36.41 -0.93 7.72
CA ASP A 266 -36.88 -2.30 7.47
C ASP A 266 -37.46 -2.95 8.75
N VAL A 267 -36.89 -2.70 9.93
CA VAL A 267 -37.52 -3.06 11.21
C VAL A 267 -38.87 -2.34 11.38
N ARG A 268 -38.94 -1.05 11.03
CA ARG A 268 -40.19 -0.26 11.05
C ARG A 268 -41.22 -0.82 10.06
N ARG A 269 -40.81 -1.30 8.87
CA ARG A 269 -41.69 -1.96 7.89
C ARG A 269 -42.20 -3.31 8.38
N LEU A 270 -41.34 -4.16 8.94
CA LEU A 270 -41.71 -5.45 9.53
C LEU A 270 -42.73 -5.28 10.67
N ASN A 271 -42.45 -4.39 11.62
CA ASN A 271 -43.34 -4.12 12.75
C ASN A 271 -44.69 -3.54 12.28
N LYS A 272 -44.68 -2.65 11.28
CA LYS A 272 -45.91 -2.11 10.66
C LYS A 272 -46.71 -3.16 9.88
N ASN A 273 -46.06 -4.19 9.34
CA ASN A 273 -46.75 -5.34 8.74
C ASN A 273 -47.34 -6.28 9.80
N LEU A 274 -46.63 -6.53 10.91
CA LEU A 274 -47.14 -7.31 12.04
C LEU A 274 -48.38 -6.66 12.65
N GLN A 275 -48.34 -5.33 12.88
CA GLN A 275 -49.51 -4.54 13.30
C GLN A 275 -50.67 -4.63 12.29
N ARG A 276 -50.39 -4.63 10.98
CA ARG A 276 -51.42 -4.80 9.93
C ARG A 276 -52.03 -6.19 9.93
N MET A 277 -51.25 -7.25 10.14
CA MET A 277 -51.79 -8.61 10.31
C MET A 277 -52.67 -8.74 11.55
N SER A 278 -52.37 -7.99 12.62
CA SER A 278 -53.17 -7.94 13.84
C SER A 278 -54.46 -7.13 13.73
N THR A 279 -54.62 -6.26 12.71
CA THR A 279 -55.71 -5.26 12.67
C THR A 279 -56.54 -5.23 11.38
N SER A 280 -56.02 -5.70 10.25
CA SER A 280 -56.66 -5.54 8.95
C SER A 280 -57.66 -6.65 8.60
N ASP A 281 -58.81 -6.26 8.03
CA ASP A 281 -59.88 -7.09 7.41
C ASP A 281 -60.59 -8.14 8.30
N HIS A 282 -60.03 -8.56 9.44
CA HIS A 282 -60.59 -9.68 10.21
C HIS A 282 -61.91 -9.40 10.94
N GLY A 283 -62.14 -8.16 11.39
CA GLY A 283 -63.37 -7.78 12.11
C GLY A 283 -64.65 -8.05 11.32
N SER A 284 -64.62 -7.86 9.99
CA SER A 284 -65.78 -8.11 9.10
C SER A 284 -66.15 -9.59 9.00
N LYS A 285 -65.16 -10.49 9.07
CA LYS A 285 -65.35 -11.95 8.91
C LYS A 285 -65.70 -12.62 10.25
N GLN A 286 -65.05 -12.22 11.35
CA GLN A 286 -65.42 -12.73 12.68
C GLN A 286 -66.86 -12.35 13.05
N ASN A 287 -67.27 -11.09 12.87
CA ASN A 287 -68.62 -10.66 13.23
C ASN A 287 -69.72 -11.41 12.46
N LYS A 288 -69.46 -11.90 11.23
CA LYS A 288 -70.38 -12.77 10.48
C LYS A 288 -70.46 -14.18 11.04
N ASN A 289 -69.32 -14.78 11.39
CA ASN A 289 -69.27 -16.13 11.96
C ASN A 289 -69.87 -16.16 13.38
N GLU A 290 -69.62 -15.12 14.16
CA GLU A 290 -70.16 -14.89 15.51
C GLU A 290 -71.69 -14.68 15.48
N ARG A 291 -72.21 -13.87 14.55
CA ARG A 291 -73.66 -13.77 14.29
C ARG A 291 -74.28 -15.11 13.88
N TYR A 292 -73.58 -15.91 13.08
CA TYR A 292 -74.05 -17.24 12.70
C TYR A 292 -74.11 -18.18 13.90
N VAL A 293 -73.03 -18.27 14.70
CA VAL A 293 -72.94 -19.07 15.94
C VAL A 293 -73.91 -18.62 17.03
N ASN A 294 -74.30 -17.34 17.05
CA ASN A 294 -75.39 -16.85 17.90
C ASN A 294 -76.78 -17.13 17.30
N GLY A 295 -76.90 -17.18 15.97
CA GLY A 295 -78.12 -17.55 15.23
C GLY A 295 -78.53 -19.01 15.46
N LEU A 296 -77.63 -19.94 15.15
CA LEU A 296 -76.91 -20.65 16.21
C LEU A 296 -77.67 -20.92 17.52
N GLU A 297 -77.04 -20.56 18.64
CA GLU A 297 -77.53 -20.75 20.01
C GLU A 297 -79.02 -20.33 20.22
N ASN A 298 -79.53 -19.33 19.48
CA ASN A 298 -80.93 -18.88 19.53
C ASN A 298 -81.95 -19.90 18.97
N VAL A 299 -81.67 -20.55 17.84
CA VAL A 299 -82.58 -21.57 17.27
C VAL A 299 -82.59 -22.83 18.15
N LYS A 300 -81.44 -23.18 18.75
CA LYS A 300 -81.37 -24.23 19.78
C LYS A 300 -82.33 -23.93 20.94
N GLN A 301 -82.26 -22.73 21.54
CA GLN A 301 -83.20 -22.32 22.59
C GLN A 301 -84.66 -22.32 22.14
N MET A 302 -84.96 -22.00 20.87
CA MET A 302 -86.32 -22.06 20.33
C MET A 302 -86.84 -23.50 20.25
N ILE A 303 -85.99 -24.46 19.87
CA ILE A 303 -86.33 -25.90 19.83
C ILE A 303 -86.56 -26.40 21.26
N GLU A 304 -85.68 -26.09 22.21
CA GLU A 304 -85.81 -26.47 23.62
C GLU A 304 -87.12 -25.95 24.25
N ARG A 305 -87.51 -24.70 23.96
CA ARG A 305 -88.79 -24.12 24.39
C ARG A 305 -90.01 -24.79 23.75
N ARG A 306 -89.90 -25.32 22.53
CA ARG A 306 -90.98 -26.13 21.94
C ARG A 306 -91.11 -27.49 22.63
N ILE A 307 -89.99 -28.18 22.88
CA ILE A 307 -90.00 -29.49 23.55
C ILE A 307 -90.72 -29.40 24.90
N THR A 308 -90.43 -28.37 25.71
CA THR A 308 -91.06 -28.20 27.04
C THR A 308 -92.54 -27.78 26.99
N HIS A 309 -93.02 -27.21 25.88
CA HIS A 309 -94.43 -26.88 25.68
C HIS A 309 -95.24 -28.05 25.10
N SER A 310 -94.70 -28.81 24.12
CA SER A 310 -95.38 -30.00 23.59
C SER A 310 -95.62 -31.07 24.67
N THR A 311 -94.80 -31.13 25.72
CA THR A 311 -94.96 -32.09 26.84
C THR A 311 -96.11 -31.79 27.81
N SER A 312 -96.92 -30.75 27.62
CA SER A 312 -98.11 -30.47 28.47
C SER A 312 -99.46 -30.77 27.79
N GLY A 313 -99.48 -31.39 26.62
CA GLY A 313 -100.70 -31.87 25.95
C GLY A 313 -101.03 -33.32 26.32
N ASN A 314 -102.32 -33.67 26.37
CA ASN A 314 -102.78 -34.99 26.82
C ASN A 314 -102.64 -36.13 25.77
N ASP A 315 -102.25 -35.84 24.53
CA ASP A 315 -102.03 -36.85 23.49
C ASP A 315 -100.59 -37.42 23.55
N SER A 316 -100.45 -38.57 24.21
CA SER A 316 -99.18 -39.29 24.47
C SER A 316 -98.32 -39.51 23.21
N ASP A 317 -98.92 -40.08 22.16
CA ASP A 317 -98.15 -40.79 21.13
C ASP A 317 -97.67 -39.85 20.01
N THR A 318 -98.40 -38.77 19.77
CA THR A 318 -97.97 -37.67 18.89
C THR A 318 -96.87 -36.84 19.55
N ALA A 319 -97.03 -36.47 20.83
CA ALA A 319 -96.04 -35.69 21.57
C ALA A 319 -94.69 -36.42 21.70
N THR A 320 -94.69 -37.75 21.88
CA THR A 320 -93.45 -38.54 21.95
C THR A 320 -92.75 -38.70 20.59
N PHE A 321 -93.48 -38.71 19.47
CA PHE A 321 -92.89 -38.68 18.13
C PHE A 321 -92.28 -37.29 17.81
N GLU A 322 -93.01 -36.20 18.05
CA GLU A 322 -92.49 -34.84 17.86
C GLU A 322 -91.22 -34.60 18.69
N LYS A 323 -91.22 -35.01 19.97
CA LYS A 323 -90.06 -34.90 20.85
C LYS A 323 -88.81 -35.56 20.25
N LYS A 324 -88.94 -36.79 19.70
CA LYS A 324 -87.82 -37.47 19.04
C LYS A 324 -87.32 -36.74 17.80
N GLN A 325 -88.21 -36.15 17.00
CA GLN A 325 -87.81 -35.33 15.84
C GLN A 325 -87.01 -34.10 16.29
N TYR A 326 -87.46 -33.40 17.34
CA TYR A 326 -86.73 -32.27 17.90
C TYR A 326 -85.40 -32.67 18.57
N GLU A 327 -85.31 -33.83 19.23
CA GLU A 327 -84.05 -34.37 19.78
C GLU A 327 -83.02 -34.70 18.68
N ILE A 328 -83.44 -35.29 17.57
CA ILE A 328 -82.58 -35.53 16.40
C ILE A 328 -82.09 -34.21 15.78
N LEU A 329 -83.01 -33.24 15.62
CA LEU A 329 -82.69 -31.92 15.10
C LEU A 329 -81.67 -31.19 15.98
N LEU A 330 -81.86 -31.24 17.31
CA LEU A 330 -80.96 -30.67 18.32
C LEU A 330 -79.57 -31.36 18.31
N GLY A 331 -79.53 -32.68 18.12
CA GLY A 331 -78.29 -33.45 18.00
C GLY A 331 -77.46 -33.09 16.76
N HIS A 332 -78.11 -32.90 15.60
CA HIS A 332 -77.45 -32.33 14.41
C HIS A 332 -76.91 -30.93 14.69
N TYR A 333 -77.68 -30.13 15.43
CA TYR A 333 -77.36 -28.76 15.77
C TYR A 333 -76.11 -28.62 16.64
N ASP A 334 -76.03 -29.37 17.74
CA ASP A 334 -74.85 -29.38 18.61
C ASP A 334 -73.62 -29.97 17.91
N HIS A 335 -73.80 -30.92 16.99
CA HIS A 335 -72.72 -31.44 16.14
C HIS A 335 -72.17 -30.37 15.18
N GLU A 336 -73.04 -29.61 14.51
CA GLU A 336 -72.63 -28.52 13.62
C GLU A 336 -71.96 -27.37 14.39
N LEU A 337 -72.53 -26.99 15.54
CA LEU A 337 -71.95 -26.01 16.46
C LEU A 337 -70.55 -26.43 16.95
N LYS A 338 -70.36 -27.71 17.28
CA LYS A 338 -69.07 -28.30 17.66
C LYS A 338 -68.07 -28.30 16.50
N ILE A 339 -68.51 -28.58 15.27
CA ILE A 339 -67.68 -28.46 14.07
C ILE A 339 -67.24 -27.02 13.83
N GLN A 340 -68.12 -26.02 13.99
CA GLN A 340 -67.76 -24.62 13.82
C GLN A 340 -66.77 -24.15 14.90
N LYS A 341 -67.01 -24.48 16.18
CA LYS A 341 -66.08 -24.18 17.29
C LYS A 341 -64.71 -24.87 17.08
N ALA A 342 -64.67 -26.08 16.53
CA ALA A 342 -63.42 -26.76 16.16
C ALA A 342 -62.69 -26.08 14.98
N LYS A 343 -63.41 -25.67 13.92
CA LYS A 343 -62.85 -24.92 12.78
C LYS A 343 -62.26 -23.57 13.22
N GLU A 344 -62.91 -22.86 14.14
CA GLU A 344 -62.39 -21.60 14.66
C GLU A 344 -61.10 -21.81 15.48
N ASN A 345 -61.07 -22.81 16.37
CA ASN A 345 -59.87 -23.12 17.16
C ASN A 345 -58.69 -23.57 16.27
N ALA A 346 -58.96 -24.31 15.19
CA ALA A 346 -57.94 -24.65 14.18
C ALA A 346 -57.42 -23.41 13.43
N LEU A 347 -58.27 -22.39 13.20
CA LEU A 347 -57.86 -21.13 12.57
C LEU A 347 -57.08 -20.23 13.55
N ARG A 348 -57.48 -20.16 14.83
CA ARG A 348 -56.75 -19.44 15.90
C ARG A 348 -55.35 -20.00 16.09
N THR A 349 -55.23 -21.32 16.33
CA THR A 349 -53.94 -22.00 16.49
C THR A 349 -53.04 -21.96 15.25
N LYS A 350 -53.62 -21.87 14.04
CA LYS A 350 -52.84 -21.62 12.82
C LYS A 350 -52.22 -20.20 12.81
N LYS A 351 -52.97 -19.17 13.23
CA LYS A 351 -52.47 -17.79 13.31
C LYS A 351 -51.43 -17.61 14.42
N GLU A 352 -51.64 -18.23 15.58
CA GLU A 352 -50.69 -18.20 16.70
C GLU A 352 -49.32 -18.72 16.25
N LYS A 353 -49.29 -19.86 15.56
CA LYS A 353 -48.08 -20.44 14.94
C LYS A 353 -47.52 -19.63 13.76
N GLU A 354 -48.30 -18.73 13.19
CA GLU A 354 -47.85 -17.82 12.13
C GLU A 354 -47.18 -16.57 12.74
N ILE A 355 -47.74 -16.04 13.83
CA ILE A 355 -47.16 -14.95 14.64
C ILE A 355 -45.84 -15.41 15.26
N GLU A 356 -45.82 -16.58 15.92
CA GLU A 356 -44.62 -17.20 16.51
C GLU A 356 -43.46 -17.31 15.49
N ARG A 357 -43.77 -17.67 14.24
CA ARG A 357 -42.78 -17.71 13.14
C ARG A 357 -42.26 -16.32 12.75
N TYR A 358 -43.11 -15.30 12.73
CA TYR A 358 -42.67 -13.93 12.47
C TYR A 358 -41.84 -13.35 13.63
N GLU A 359 -42.14 -13.72 14.87
CA GLU A 359 -41.35 -13.33 16.05
C GLU A 359 -39.96 -13.98 16.04
N LEU A 360 -39.86 -15.27 15.72
CA LEU A 360 -38.58 -15.96 15.52
C LEU A 360 -37.75 -15.34 14.39
N LEU A 361 -38.36 -15.09 13.22
CA LEU A 361 -37.68 -14.42 12.09
C LEU A 361 -37.20 -13.00 12.44
N LEU A 362 -37.95 -12.27 13.27
CA LEU A 362 -37.55 -10.95 13.75
C LEU A 362 -36.38 -11.05 14.76
N HIS A 363 -36.36 -12.08 15.61
CA HIS A 363 -35.26 -12.32 16.55
C HIS A 363 -33.96 -12.67 15.80
N ASP A 364 -34.01 -13.61 14.86
CA ASP A 364 -32.88 -14.00 14.01
C ASP A 364 -32.30 -12.79 13.25
N PHE A 365 -33.18 -11.95 12.67
CA PHE A 365 -32.78 -10.72 11.98
C PHE A 365 -32.06 -9.73 12.93
N LEU A 366 -32.57 -9.55 14.14
CA LEU A 366 -31.97 -8.65 15.13
C LEU A 366 -30.60 -9.16 15.62
N ASP A 367 -30.45 -10.47 15.84
CA ASP A 367 -29.17 -11.05 16.24
C ASP A 367 -28.14 -11.09 15.09
N GLN A 368 -28.59 -11.27 13.85
CA GLN A 368 -27.75 -11.09 12.67
C GLN A 368 -27.30 -9.63 12.53
N SER A 369 -28.20 -8.65 12.71
CA SER A 369 -27.84 -7.23 12.73
C SER A 369 -26.84 -6.88 13.85
N ARG A 370 -27.00 -7.44 15.05
CA ARG A 370 -26.04 -7.30 16.18
C ARG A 370 -24.70 -7.98 15.89
N ALA A 371 -24.70 -9.10 15.18
CA ALA A 371 -23.45 -9.74 14.74
C ALA A 371 -22.71 -8.84 13.74
N ASP A 372 -23.44 -8.23 12.80
CA ASP A 372 -22.86 -7.40 11.75
C ASP A 372 -22.35 -6.05 12.29
N GLU A 373 -23.07 -5.43 13.21
CA GLU A 373 -22.59 -4.27 13.98
C GLU A 373 -21.28 -4.59 14.74
N ARG A 374 -21.17 -5.79 15.33
CA ARG A 374 -19.93 -6.24 15.99
C ARG A 374 -18.78 -6.44 14.98
N ARG A 375 -19.06 -7.00 13.81
CA ARG A 375 -18.09 -7.15 12.71
C ARG A 375 -17.60 -5.79 12.19
N GLU A 376 -18.51 -4.83 11.97
CA GLU A 376 -18.14 -3.48 11.53
C GLU A 376 -17.30 -2.75 12.60
N ASN A 377 -17.69 -2.83 13.87
CA ASN A 377 -16.93 -2.23 14.97
C ASN A 377 -15.52 -2.84 15.11
N GLU A 378 -15.34 -4.13 14.85
CA GLU A 378 -14.00 -4.77 14.83
C GLU A 378 -13.15 -4.27 13.66
N VAL A 379 -13.73 -4.15 12.46
CA VAL A 379 -13.06 -3.57 11.28
C VAL A 379 -12.68 -2.11 11.52
N ARG A 380 -13.59 -1.30 12.07
CA ARG A 380 -13.37 0.10 12.44
C ARG A 380 -12.24 0.25 13.47
N ARG A 381 -12.16 -0.64 14.47
CA ARG A 381 -11.02 -0.71 15.42
C ARG A 381 -9.71 -1.07 14.74
N LYS A 382 -9.70 -2.01 13.78
CA LYS A 382 -8.50 -2.38 13.00
C LYS A 382 -8.01 -1.21 12.12
N ILE A 383 -8.92 -0.51 11.44
CA ILE A 383 -8.61 0.68 10.64
C ILE A 383 -8.00 1.78 11.53
N ASN A 384 -8.62 2.09 12.67
CA ASN A 384 -8.09 3.10 13.60
C ASN A 384 -6.71 2.72 14.14
N LYS A 385 -6.47 1.44 14.44
CA LYS A 385 -5.15 0.94 14.86
C LYS A 385 -4.11 1.09 13.74
N LEU A 386 -4.42 0.71 12.50
CA LEU A 386 -3.55 0.90 11.34
C LEU A 386 -3.21 2.38 11.11
N HIS A 387 -4.21 3.26 11.18
CA HIS A 387 -4.04 4.70 11.02
C HIS A 387 -3.08 5.27 12.08
N HIS A 388 -3.27 4.91 13.35
CA HIS A 388 -2.38 5.33 14.43
C HIS A 388 -0.95 4.77 14.26
N THR A 389 -0.81 3.50 13.89
CA THR A 389 0.51 2.90 13.57
C THR A 389 1.19 3.61 12.41
N ARG A 390 0.45 3.99 11.36
CA ARG A 390 0.97 4.78 10.23
C ARG A 390 1.47 6.15 10.68
N GLN A 391 0.69 6.88 11.49
CA GLN A 391 1.10 8.18 12.04
C GLN A 391 2.37 8.09 12.90
N LEU A 392 2.55 6.99 13.66
CA LEU A 392 3.79 6.75 14.41
C LEU A 392 5.00 6.56 13.48
N TYR A 393 4.85 5.84 12.36
CA TYR A 393 5.92 5.71 11.36
C TYR A 393 6.20 7.04 10.64
N GLU A 394 5.18 7.80 10.24
CA GLU A 394 5.33 9.10 9.58
C GLU A 394 6.04 10.13 10.50
N THR A 395 5.69 10.18 11.78
CA THR A 395 6.36 11.05 12.77
C THR A 395 7.78 10.61 13.11
N LEU A 396 8.07 9.30 13.11
CA LEU A 396 9.43 8.79 13.26
C LEU A 396 10.31 9.10 12.04
N GLN A 397 9.75 8.95 10.82
CA GLN A 397 10.43 9.29 9.57
C GLN A 397 10.73 10.79 9.48
N ALA A 398 9.78 11.64 9.87
CA ALA A 398 9.97 13.09 9.93
C ALA A 398 11.13 13.48 10.86
N LYS A 399 11.21 12.89 12.07
CA LYS A 399 12.32 13.11 13.01
C LYS A 399 13.68 12.66 12.44
N ASN A 400 13.71 11.56 11.70
CA ASN A 400 14.94 11.07 11.06
C ASN A 400 15.43 12.04 9.97
N TYR A 401 14.53 12.53 9.11
CA TYR A 401 14.87 13.58 8.13
C TYR A 401 15.29 14.90 8.79
N GLU A 402 14.66 15.28 9.90
CA GLU A 402 15.06 16.47 10.66
C GLU A 402 16.48 16.31 11.21
N GLN A 403 16.80 15.18 11.86
CA GLN A 403 18.13 14.88 12.36
C GLN A 403 19.19 14.89 11.23
N GLN A 404 18.90 14.24 10.10
CA GLN A 404 19.78 14.26 8.93
C GLN A 404 20.01 15.69 8.39
N SER A 405 18.97 16.52 8.38
CA SER A 405 19.07 17.94 8.00
C SER A 405 19.93 18.73 9.00
N GLN A 406 19.76 18.52 10.31
CA GLN A 406 20.58 19.15 11.34
C GLN A 406 22.06 18.75 11.22
N ASP A 407 22.37 17.47 10.97
CA ASP A 407 23.76 17.02 10.80
C ASP A 407 24.40 17.55 9.51
N LEU A 408 23.66 17.65 8.41
CA LEU A 408 24.12 18.33 7.20
C LEU A 408 24.36 19.84 7.43
N GLN A 409 23.56 20.50 8.28
CA GLN A 409 23.79 21.89 8.70
C GLN A 409 25.05 22.02 9.57
N ARG A 410 25.28 21.11 10.52
CA ARG A 410 26.51 21.05 11.34
C ARG A 410 27.76 20.90 10.47
N GLN A 411 27.75 19.96 9.52
CA GLN A 411 28.85 19.78 8.55
C GLN A 411 29.10 21.03 7.71
N ARG A 412 28.03 21.68 7.21
CA ARG A 412 28.14 22.96 6.46
C ARG A 412 28.72 24.08 7.31
N ALA A 413 28.37 24.18 8.60
CA ALA A 413 28.96 25.15 9.53
C ALA A 413 30.45 24.85 9.79
N GLU A 414 30.81 23.60 10.05
CA GLU A 414 32.20 23.18 10.26
C GLU A 414 33.08 23.47 9.04
N LEU A 415 32.59 23.20 7.83
CA LEU A 415 33.27 23.54 6.58
C LEU A 415 33.45 25.05 6.41
N ARG A 416 32.44 25.87 6.74
CA ARG A 416 32.56 27.35 6.75
C ARG A 416 33.63 27.82 7.74
N HIS A 417 33.72 27.23 8.94
CA HIS A 417 34.80 27.54 9.89
C HIS A 417 36.18 27.09 9.38
N LYS A 418 36.29 25.93 8.72
CA LYS A 418 37.54 25.46 8.08
C LYS A 418 38.00 26.39 6.95
N ILE A 419 37.06 26.93 6.14
CA ILE A 419 37.35 27.94 5.11
C ILE A 419 37.84 29.24 5.74
N ASN A 420 37.08 29.83 6.68
CA ASN A 420 37.46 31.08 7.36
C ASN A 420 38.84 30.98 8.06
N ARG A 421 39.16 29.84 8.70
CA ARG A 421 40.50 29.58 9.26
C ARG A 421 41.61 29.53 8.20
N LYS A 422 41.34 29.06 6.98
CA LYS A 422 42.30 29.15 5.86
C LYS A 422 42.43 30.59 5.38
N ASP A 423 41.33 31.30 5.20
CA ASP A 423 41.34 32.70 4.73
C ASP A 423 42.11 33.62 5.69
N GLN A 424 41.98 33.41 7.00
CA GLN A 424 42.77 34.11 8.03
C GLN A 424 44.27 33.83 7.90
N ARG A 425 44.68 32.57 7.68
CA ARG A 425 46.08 32.20 7.44
C ARG A 425 46.62 32.81 6.14
N THR A 426 45.82 32.82 5.07
CA THR A 426 46.19 33.45 3.80
C THR A 426 46.37 34.97 3.98
N LYS A 427 45.49 35.64 4.71
CA LYS A 427 45.63 37.08 5.03
C LYS A 427 46.89 37.37 5.86
N HIS A 428 47.21 36.53 6.85
CA HIS A 428 48.45 36.65 7.62
C HIS A 428 49.67 36.52 6.71
N PHE A 429 49.74 35.46 5.90
CA PHE A 429 50.85 35.22 4.97
C PHE A 429 51.03 36.33 3.93
N ILE A 430 49.94 36.94 3.44
CA ILE A 430 49.99 38.12 2.56
C ILE A 430 50.62 39.31 3.30
N LYS A 431 50.18 39.60 4.53
CA LYS A 431 50.72 40.69 5.37
C LYS A 431 52.22 40.48 5.67
N ASP A 432 52.63 39.28 6.07
CA ASP A 432 54.04 38.95 6.34
C ASP A 432 54.92 39.15 5.09
N LYS A 433 54.39 38.78 3.92
CA LYS A 433 55.05 38.97 2.63
C LYS A 433 55.14 40.44 2.24
N GLU A 434 54.10 41.24 2.48
CA GLU A 434 54.10 42.69 2.24
C GLU A 434 55.09 43.40 3.16
N GLU A 435 55.14 43.06 4.45
CA GLU A 435 56.12 43.57 5.42
C GLU A 435 57.56 43.22 5.00
N THR A 436 57.81 41.96 4.63
CA THR A 436 59.12 41.50 4.10
C THR A 436 59.51 42.25 2.82
N THR A 437 58.54 42.50 1.92
CA THR A 437 58.77 43.25 0.68
C THR A 437 59.08 44.72 0.96
N ASN A 438 58.39 45.32 1.94
CA ASN A 438 58.62 46.72 2.35
C ASN A 438 59.96 46.90 3.08
N LEU A 439 60.36 45.94 3.92
CA LEU A 439 61.70 45.91 4.52
C LEU A 439 62.79 45.81 3.43
N SER A 440 62.59 44.95 2.43
CA SER A 440 63.50 44.79 1.30
C SER A 440 63.60 46.08 0.45
N ARG A 441 62.47 46.77 0.21
CA ARG A 441 62.44 48.08 -0.46
C ARG A 441 63.18 49.16 0.34
N SER A 442 62.99 49.19 1.66
CA SER A 442 63.64 50.14 2.57
C SER A 442 65.17 49.94 2.58
N LEU A 443 65.62 48.68 2.68
CA LEU A 443 67.05 48.34 2.64
C LEU A 443 67.67 48.61 1.26
N ALA A 444 66.95 48.34 0.18
CA ALA A 444 67.40 48.68 -1.17
C ALA A 444 67.56 50.20 -1.35
N LYS A 445 66.60 51.00 -0.84
CA LYS A 445 66.70 52.46 -0.84
C LYS A 445 67.89 52.93 0.01
N SER A 446 68.04 52.47 1.24
CA SER A 446 69.18 52.84 2.09
C SER A 446 70.53 52.46 1.47
N SER A 447 70.61 51.36 0.71
CA SER A 447 71.80 51.01 -0.06
C SER A 447 72.02 51.93 -1.27
N GLN A 448 70.97 52.45 -1.90
CA GLN A 448 71.07 53.48 -2.95
C GLN A 448 71.54 54.81 -2.35
N ASP A 449 70.89 55.28 -1.28
CA ASP A 449 71.24 56.51 -0.56
C ASP A 449 72.72 56.49 -0.13
N LEU A 450 73.22 55.34 0.37
CA LEU A 450 74.63 55.14 0.72
C LEU A 450 75.57 55.16 -0.49
N ARG A 451 75.16 54.61 -1.64
CA ARG A 451 75.96 54.68 -2.89
C ARG A 451 76.04 56.11 -3.43
N GLU A 452 74.98 56.90 -3.25
CA GLU A 452 74.92 58.30 -3.64
C GLU A 452 75.87 59.14 -2.77
N LEU A 453 75.83 58.98 -1.44
CA LEU A 453 76.81 59.57 -0.51
C LEU A 453 78.26 59.12 -0.81
N LEU A 454 78.49 57.85 -1.15
CA LEU A 454 79.80 57.36 -1.58
C LEU A 454 80.24 57.94 -2.93
N ARG A 455 79.30 58.32 -3.80
CA ARG A 455 79.61 59.01 -5.06
C ARG A 455 79.96 60.47 -4.80
N GLU A 456 79.15 61.21 -4.04
CA GLU A 456 79.42 62.59 -3.63
C GLU A 456 80.78 62.73 -2.92
N THR A 457 81.10 61.80 -2.01
CA THR A 457 82.39 61.80 -1.31
C THR A 457 83.57 61.42 -2.21
N ASN A 458 83.39 60.58 -3.23
CA ASN A 458 84.41 60.31 -4.24
C ASN A 458 84.59 61.48 -5.22
N GLU A 459 83.52 62.18 -5.61
CA GLU A 459 83.62 63.40 -6.43
C GLU A 459 84.34 64.51 -5.63
N ASN A 460 84.03 64.66 -4.33
CA ASN A 460 84.80 65.49 -3.39
C ASN A 460 86.26 65.02 -3.22
N PHE A 461 86.54 63.72 -3.27
CA PHE A 461 87.91 63.20 -3.20
C PHE A 461 88.69 63.49 -4.49
N ALA A 462 88.05 63.40 -5.66
CA ALA A 462 88.64 63.80 -6.94
C ALA A 462 88.90 65.31 -7.02
N GLU A 463 88.01 66.15 -6.48
CA GLU A 463 88.28 67.58 -6.33
C GLU A 463 89.40 67.85 -5.32
N ARG A 464 89.42 67.17 -4.16
CA ARG A 464 90.52 67.28 -3.20
C ARG A 464 91.85 66.80 -3.77
N ALA A 465 91.86 65.77 -4.62
CA ALA A 465 93.04 65.27 -5.31
C ALA A 465 93.55 66.31 -6.33
N LYS A 466 92.68 66.85 -7.19
CA LYS A 466 93.03 67.96 -8.10
C LYS A 466 93.50 69.22 -7.36
N LYS A 467 92.90 69.51 -6.20
CA LYS A 467 93.31 70.64 -5.35
C LYS A 467 94.64 70.39 -4.65
N ALA A 468 94.92 69.14 -4.26
CA ALA A 468 96.21 68.69 -3.75
C ALA A 468 97.29 68.77 -4.83
N GLU A 469 97.00 68.34 -6.06
CA GLU A 469 97.85 68.43 -7.26
C GLU A 469 98.11 69.89 -7.66
N LEU A 470 97.11 70.78 -7.57
CA LEU A 470 97.31 72.23 -7.70
C LEU A 470 98.21 72.80 -6.59
N THR A 471 98.08 72.34 -5.34
CA THR A 471 99.01 72.77 -4.28
C THR A 471 100.40 72.14 -4.40
N SER A 472 100.55 70.92 -4.91
CA SER A 472 101.86 70.30 -5.14
C SER A 472 102.58 70.96 -6.30
N THR A 473 101.90 71.27 -7.41
CA THR A 473 102.49 72.02 -8.53
C THR A 473 102.81 73.49 -8.19
N VAL A 474 102.21 74.05 -7.15
CA VAL A 474 102.64 75.33 -6.54
C VAL A 474 103.87 75.15 -5.63
N LEU A 475 104.00 74.01 -4.93
CA LEU A 475 105.14 73.70 -4.07
C LEU A 475 106.38 73.20 -4.85
N ASP A 476 106.21 72.45 -5.94
CA ASP A 476 107.31 71.95 -6.80
C ASP A 476 108.07 73.10 -7.50
N LYS A 477 107.47 74.29 -7.60
CA LYS A 477 108.15 75.52 -8.03
C LYS A 477 108.98 76.19 -6.92
N LYS A 478 109.00 75.63 -5.69
CA LYS A 478 109.69 76.20 -4.54
C LYS A 478 110.15 75.12 -3.56
N THR A 479 111.38 74.64 -3.77
CA THR A 479 112.29 73.84 -2.88
C THR A 479 112.96 72.70 -3.67
N THR A 480 113.84 73.07 -4.59
CA THR A 480 115.00 72.24 -4.91
C THR A 480 115.95 72.25 -3.70
N MET A 481 115.78 71.30 -2.78
CA MET A 481 116.76 70.98 -1.74
C MET A 481 116.99 69.47 -1.68
N PRO A 482 118.24 69.00 -1.51
CA PRO A 482 118.57 67.59 -1.64
C PRO A 482 118.28 66.79 -0.37
N VAL A 483 117.85 65.54 -0.61
CA VAL A 483 118.28 64.30 0.08
C VAL A 483 118.67 64.42 1.56
N ASN A 484 117.93 63.75 2.43
CA ASN A 484 118.58 62.98 3.49
C ASN A 484 117.94 61.61 3.67
N ARG A 485 118.79 60.60 3.91
CA ARG A 485 118.49 59.17 3.78
C ARG A 485 118.63 58.51 5.14
N ARG A 486 117.52 58.11 5.76
CA ARG A 486 117.53 57.27 6.98
C ARG A 486 116.61 56.07 6.84
N HIS A 487 117.14 54.91 7.20
CA HIS A 487 116.34 53.71 7.42
C HIS A 487 115.40 53.92 8.62
N PHE A 488 114.25 53.27 8.60
CA PHE A 488 113.74 52.60 9.79
C PHE A 488 113.09 51.26 9.39
N GLN A 489 113.48 50.19 10.07
CA GLN A 489 112.76 48.92 10.08
C GLN A 489 111.79 48.94 11.26
N SER A 490 110.61 48.31 11.14
CA SER A 490 110.02 47.54 12.26
C SER A 490 108.75 46.80 11.84
N SER A 491 108.63 45.57 12.35
CA SER A 491 107.42 44.89 12.86
C SER A 491 106.08 45.00 12.10
N LEU A 492 105.44 43.90 11.67
CA LEU A 492 104.81 42.87 12.52
C LEU A 492 103.77 43.42 13.52
N ARG A 493 102.49 43.09 13.31
CA ARG A 493 101.76 42.11 14.14
C ARG A 493 100.35 41.80 13.59
N THR A 494 100.00 40.52 13.72
CA THR A 494 98.64 39.92 13.83
C THR A 494 97.52 40.57 13.03
#